data_AF-A0A2R5HH45-F1
#
_entry.id   AF-A0A2R5HH45-F1
#
_cell.length_a   1.000
_cell.length_b   1.000
_cell.length_c   1.000
_cell.angle_alpha   90.00
_cell.angle_beta   90.00
_cell.angle_gamma   90.00
#
_symmetry.space_group_name_H-M   'P 1'
#
loop_
_entity.id
_entity.type
_entity.pdbx_description
1 polymer ?
#
loop_
_entity_poly.entity_id
_entity_poly.type
_entity_poly.pdbx_seq_one_letter_code
_entity_poly.pdbx_strand_id
1 'polypeptide(L)'
;MRPIKVRKKSGLGARLLGTFLTCCLLAGLPTGSIASLFSAVKNESVKPGTPLISSLYQELTQPHKVSAATDVPVTMANNNFGYTSSVAGNVTKTGITVLSSKGTAVYSSTTVSDANVQAALYAIYKLASPTSDYALYIGADVSLSSATMAKTVISQPTASNMNFASLTSSYAKSLTVISDPADSLTSGPSQDTASAVISLPQTAYLGVNTAFRNITLAGSTKLYAQGNNLSIRGGAYFTGSTVNIYGGTDSGNVAQTNLWFASTGSGTLNIYGGNDSAGTVTGSTAVSLTNTSGGTVNAYAGGNAGSVSGNTNLTYNSSNATTANLYGAFATSGTVTGNSFVDVLGATAGKLNVTGTAPNGKVAGNVNLGLSNLSGTTVGTIYGDGATTAPTTANTKRLITVSVNSPGYNFTNDINASNYNLASNSGLLSSSLMNINAATVPQISGGADGNDNFTNSSTAGNTNTATLYLGSRTASPAGPGKLTANLIHNFTSLNLLANNELNLSASSGYIYNGGTGVTSTASYQSSYSGFGQLNMGENSGIVDNSLGGGTLNSNNELTPNNVMIQVGA
;
A
#
# COMPACT_ATOMS: atom_id res chain seq x y z
N MET A 1 -42.47 -64.21 31.07
CA MET A 1 -42.95 -62.93 30.49
C MET A 1 -42.83 -63.08 28.98
N ARG A 2 -43.90 -62.99 28.16
CA ARG A 2 -44.73 -61.80 27.81
C ARG A 2 -43.90 -60.68 27.13
N PRO A 3 -44.30 -60.20 25.93
CA PRO A 3 -43.52 -60.62 24.75
C PRO A 3 -43.37 -59.61 23.57
N ILE A 4 -42.41 -59.92 22.66
CA ILE A 4 -42.48 -59.73 21.18
C ILE A 4 -42.53 -58.28 20.60
N LYS A 5 -42.14 -57.96 19.34
CA LYS A 5 -41.07 -58.37 18.38
C LYS A 5 -41.26 -57.52 17.07
N VAL A 6 -40.25 -57.49 16.17
CA VAL A 6 -40.32 -57.18 14.71
C VAL A 6 -40.26 -55.70 14.21
N ARG A 7 -39.05 -55.31 13.76
CA ARG A 7 -38.63 -54.67 12.48
C ARG A 7 -39.34 -53.43 11.84
N LYS A 8 -38.44 -52.59 11.27
CA LYS A 8 -38.41 -51.93 9.93
C LYS A 8 -38.87 -50.45 9.76
N LYS A 9 -37.86 -49.62 9.44
CA LYS A 9 -37.76 -48.49 8.47
C LYS A 9 -38.92 -47.48 8.27
N SER A 10 -38.51 -46.20 8.37
CA SER A 10 -38.85 -45.02 7.54
C SER A 10 -40.29 -44.46 7.46
N GLY A 11 -40.42 -43.14 7.67
CA GLY A 11 -41.09 -42.27 6.69
C GLY A 11 -42.36 -41.51 7.09
N LEU A 12 -42.19 -40.33 7.69
CA LEU A 12 -42.91 -39.06 7.41
C LEU A 12 -44.46 -38.98 7.39
N GLY A 13 -45.03 -38.13 8.28
CA GLY A 13 -46.36 -37.50 8.16
C GLY A 13 -47.49 -38.14 8.98
N ALA A 14 -48.53 -37.42 9.46
CA ALA A 14 -48.80 -35.97 9.49
C ALA A 14 -49.99 -35.65 10.47
N ARG A 15 -50.34 -34.34 10.64
CA ARG A 15 -51.56 -33.78 11.33
C ARG A 15 -51.52 -33.80 12.89
N LEU A 16 -52.26 -32.98 13.68
CA LEU A 16 -53.31 -31.94 13.46
C LEU A 16 -53.41 -30.93 14.67
N LEU A 17 -54.03 -29.73 14.49
CA LEU A 17 -54.83 -28.84 15.43
C LEU A 17 -54.45 -28.62 16.94
N GLY A 18 -54.72 -27.49 17.62
CA GLY A 18 -55.22 -26.14 17.23
C GLY A 18 -55.79 -25.25 18.39
N THR A 19 -55.72 -23.91 18.22
CA THR A 19 -56.75 -22.87 18.59
C THR A 19 -56.93 -22.23 20.01
N PHE A 20 -56.50 -20.94 20.16
CA PHE A 20 -57.06 -19.78 20.98
C PHE A 20 -57.07 -19.89 22.53
N LEU A 21 -57.26 -18.87 23.41
CA LEU A 21 -57.70 -17.43 23.44
C LEU A 21 -56.84 -16.67 24.53
N THR A 22 -56.67 -15.36 24.82
CA THR A 22 -57.25 -14.00 24.57
C THR A 22 -58.50 -13.57 25.41
N CYS A 23 -58.81 -12.29 25.78
CA CYS A 23 -58.15 -10.96 25.61
C CYS A 23 -58.62 -9.83 26.59
N CYS A 24 -57.72 -8.86 26.90
CA CYS A 24 -57.91 -7.38 27.05
C CYS A 24 -58.75 -6.61 28.15
N LEU A 25 -58.20 -5.40 28.47
CA LEU A 25 -58.81 -4.05 28.69
C LEU A 25 -59.19 -3.45 30.09
N LEU A 26 -58.90 -2.12 30.20
CA LEU A 26 -59.55 -1.01 30.95
C LEU A 26 -59.06 -0.44 32.33
N ALA A 27 -58.76 0.87 32.28
CA ALA A 27 -58.93 1.97 33.27
C ALA A 27 -58.04 2.11 34.55
N GLY A 28 -57.49 3.33 34.76
CA GLY A 28 -56.93 3.79 36.05
C GLY A 28 -55.79 4.84 35.99
N LEU A 29 -55.96 6.00 36.62
CA LEU A 29 -54.94 7.04 36.95
C LEU A 29 -55.16 7.44 38.43
N PRO A 30 -54.23 8.10 39.18
CA PRO A 30 -53.05 8.88 38.72
C PRO A 30 -51.74 8.74 39.59
N THR A 31 -50.78 9.66 39.35
CA THR A 31 -49.70 10.15 40.25
C THR A 31 -48.58 9.23 40.80
N GLY A 32 -47.34 9.52 40.39
CA GLY A 32 -46.09 9.27 41.16
C GLY A 32 -45.52 7.84 41.14
N SER A 33 -44.20 7.61 41.15
CA SER A 33 -43.05 8.54 41.27
C SER A 33 -41.76 7.94 40.65
N ILE A 34 -40.69 8.75 40.67
CA ILE A 34 -39.36 8.55 40.05
C ILE A 34 -38.74 7.16 40.31
N ALA A 35 -38.77 6.24 39.33
CA ALA A 35 -38.06 4.95 39.39
C ALA A 35 -37.89 4.22 38.03
N SER A 36 -37.38 4.86 36.98
CA SER A 36 -37.13 4.18 35.69
C SER A 36 -35.91 4.67 34.88
N LEU A 37 -34.80 4.97 35.56
CA LEU A 37 -33.47 4.77 34.96
C LEU A 37 -33.06 3.31 35.20
N PHE A 38 -32.34 2.71 34.23
CA PHE A 38 -31.82 1.34 34.22
C PHE A 38 -32.84 0.18 34.20
N SER A 39 -33.08 -0.38 33.01
CA SER A 39 -33.12 -1.85 32.85
C SER A 39 -32.83 -2.31 31.40
N ALA A 40 -31.90 -3.24 31.29
CA ALA A 40 -31.59 -4.16 30.18
C ALA A 40 -32.01 -3.79 28.73
N VAL A 41 -31.03 -3.39 27.92
CA VAL A 41 -31.06 -3.61 26.46
C VAL A 41 -31.11 -5.12 26.18
N LYS A 42 -32.01 -5.58 25.31
CA LYS A 42 -32.05 -6.99 24.87
C LYS A 42 -30.90 -7.28 23.92
N ASN A 43 -30.17 -8.36 24.20
CA ASN A 43 -29.05 -8.82 23.38
C ASN A 43 -29.51 -10.00 22.50
N GLU A 44 -29.83 -9.74 21.22
CA GLU A 44 -30.23 -10.81 20.29
C GLU A 44 -29.02 -11.42 19.57
N SER A 45 -28.79 -12.71 19.82
CA SER A 45 -27.61 -13.42 19.32
C SER A 45 -27.85 -14.04 17.93
N VAL A 46 -27.27 -13.43 16.90
CA VAL A 46 -27.27 -13.97 15.53
C VAL A 46 -26.10 -14.94 15.36
N LYS A 47 -26.37 -16.17 14.91
CA LYS A 47 -25.33 -17.19 14.66
C LYS A 47 -24.51 -16.87 13.41
N PRO A 48 -23.16 -16.93 13.46
CA PRO A 48 -22.32 -16.76 12.27
C PRO A 48 -22.33 -18.00 11.37
N GLY A 49 -22.21 -17.79 10.06
CA GLY A 49 -22.10 -18.85 9.06
C GLY A 49 -21.17 -18.46 7.91
N THR A 50 -20.32 -19.39 7.50
CA THR A 50 -19.24 -19.28 6.47
C THR A 50 -18.01 -18.43 6.86
N PRO A 51 -16.79 -18.79 6.40
CA PRO A 51 -15.54 -18.36 7.06
C PRO A 51 -14.82 -17.16 6.43
N LEU A 52 -15.33 -16.59 5.33
CA LEU A 52 -14.65 -15.53 4.56
C LEU A 52 -15.00 -14.09 5.00
N ILE A 53 -15.89 -13.94 5.99
CA ILE A 53 -16.38 -12.63 6.47
C ILE A 53 -15.92 -12.34 7.92
N SER A 54 -15.52 -13.37 8.68
CA SER A 54 -15.25 -13.27 10.12
C SER A 54 -13.93 -12.59 10.50
N SER A 55 -12.94 -12.50 9.60
CA SER A 55 -11.71 -11.72 9.83
C SER A 55 -12.00 -10.21 9.81
N LEU A 56 -12.64 -9.73 8.74
CA LEU A 56 -13.04 -8.32 8.60
C LEU A 56 -14.03 -7.87 9.68
N TYR A 57 -14.93 -8.75 10.13
CA TYR A 57 -15.87 -8.41 11.20
C TYR A 57 -15.26 -8.37 12.61
N GLN A 58 -14.08 -8.96 12.86
CA GLN A 58 -13.41 -8.81 14.16
C GLN A 58 -12.61 -7.52 14.30
N GLU A 59 -12.10 -6.94 13.20
CA GLU A 59 -11.65 -5.53 13.19
C GLU A 59 -12.83 -4.60 13.52
N LEU A 60 -13.95 -4.78 12.82
CA LEU A 60 -15.12 -3.89 12.90
C LEU A 60 -15.94 -4.00 14.20
N THR A 61 -15.66 -4.94 15.10
CA THR A 61 -16.40 -5.10 16.37
C THR A 61 -15.73 -4.48 17.60
N GLN A 62 -14.65 -3.72 17.44
CA GLN A 62 -14.09 -2.85 18.50
C GLN A 62 -13.97 -1.39 18.04
N PRO A 63 -15.06 -0.59 18.06
CA PRO A 63 -15.10 0.81 17.55
C PRO A 63 -14.26 1.84 18.35
N HIS A 64 -13.35 1.37 19.19
CA HIS A 64 -12.38 2.19 19.95
C HIS A 64 -10.93 1.85 19.60
N LYS A 65 -10.68 1.09 18.52
CA LYS A 65 -9.33 0.67 18.11
C LYS A 65 -9.02 1.10 16.67
N VAL A 66 -8.20 2.14 16.56
CA VAL A 66 -7.42 2.47 15.36
C VAL A 66 -6.59 1.25 14.93
N SER A 67 -6.81 0.72 13.73
CA SER A 67 -5.89 -0.25 13.11
C SER A 67 -4.56 0.45 12.82
N ALA A 68 -3.47 -0.06 13.39
CA ALA A 68 -2.13 0.50 13.21
C ALA A 68 -1.60 0.18 11.79
N ALA A 69 -0.50 0.83 11.40
CA ALA A 69 0.17 0.51 10.13
C ALA A 69 0.67 -0.96 10.04
N THR A 70 0.78 -1.66 11.18
CA THR A 70 1.07 -3.11 11.27
C THR A 70 -0.10 -4.01 10.88
N ASP A 71 -1.31 -3.45 10.85
CA ASP A 71 -2.55 -4.22 10.67
C ASP A 71 -2.95 -4.21 9.17
N VAL A 72 -2.20 -3.46 8.35
CA VAL A 72 -2.15 -3.58 6.89
C VAL A 72 -1.32 -4.83 6.51
N PRO A 73 -1.78 -5.69 5.58
CA PRO A 73 -1.04 -6.90 5.15
C PRO A 73 0.32 -6.66 4.45
N VAL A 74 1.37 -6.37 5.22
CA VAL A 74 2.74 -6.13 4.73
C VAL A 74 3.31 -7.35 3.99
N THR A 75 3.13 -7.39 2.67
CA THR A 75 3.69 -8.42 1.79
C THR A 75 4.99 -7.93 1.17
N MET A 76 6.09 -8.07 1.91
CA MET A 76 7.41 -7.72 1.39
C MET A 76 7.83 -8.61 0.21
N ALA A 77 8.53 -8.01 -0.76
CA ALA A 77 9.19 -8.74 -1.82
C ALA A 77 10.30 -9.66 -1.25
N ASN A 78 10.39 -10.87 -1.80
CA ASN A 78 11.29 -11.92 -1.37
C ASN A 78 12.71 -11.66 -1.91
N ASN A 79 13.65 -11.39 -1.00
CA ASN A 79 15.07 -11.26 -1.31
C ASN A 79 15.89 -12.55 -1.04
N ASN A 80 15.27 -13.60 -0.51
CA ASN A 80 15.92 -14.83 -0.04
C ASN A 80 16.03 -15.88 -1.16
N PHE A 81 16.81 -15.54 -2.19
CA PHE A 81 17.21 -16.41 -3.29
C PHE A 81 18.60 -16.03 -3.81
N GLY A 82 19.08 -16.62 -4.91
CA GLY A 82 20.40 -16.28 -5.46
C GLY A 82 21.55 -17.00 -4.77
N TYR A 83 22.75 -16.86 -5.35
CA TYR A 83 24.00 -17.24 -4.70
C TYR A 83 24.23 -16.41 -3.42
N THR A 84 24.44 -17.10 -2.29
CA THR A 84 24.49 -16.50 -0.94
C THR A 84 25.91 -16.28 -0.41
N SER A 85 26.88 -17.10 -0.84
CA SER A 85 28.30 -16.93 -0.51
C SER A 85 28.93 -15.74 -1.23
N SER A 86 30.13 -15.34 -0.82
CA SER A 86 31.00 -14.44 -1.61
C SER A 86 31.68 -15.23 -2.75
N VAL A 87 32.08 -14.54 -3.82
CA VAL A 87 32.94 -15.11 -4.89
C VAL A 87 34.45 -14.90 -4.65
N ALA A 88 34.84 -14.24 -3.56
CA ALA A 88 36.23 -13.90 -3.26
C ALA A 88 37.19 -15.09 -3.37
N GLY A 89 38.37 -14.85 -3.95
CA GLY A 89 39.41 -15.87 -4.15
C GLY A 89 39.12 -16.93 -5.23
N ASN A 90 37.90 -17.00 -5.76
CA ASN A 90 37.48 -17.98 -6.77
C ASN A 90 37.35 -17.37 -8.19
N VAL A 91 37.72 -16.10 -8.36
CA VAL A 91 37.50 -15.29 -9.57
C VAL A 91 38.73 -14.44 -9.91
N THR A 92 38.80 -13.91 -11.15
CA THR A 92 39.94 -13.09 -11.61
C THR A 92 39.45 -11.77 -12.24
N LYS A 93 40.10 -10.65 -11.91
CA LYS A 93 39.62 -9.29 -12.28
C LYS A 93 39.56 -9.01 -13.79
N THR A 94 40.15 -9.83 -14.66
CA THR A 94 40.05 -9.68 -16.12
C THR A 94 39.13 -10.70 -16.79
N GLY A 95 38.52 -11.60 -16.00
CA GLY A 95 37.83 -12.78 -16.49
C GLY A 95 36.32 -12.80 -16.28
N ILE A 96 35.71 -13.87 -16.80
CA ILE A 96 34.32 -14.26 -16.52
C ILE A 96 34.35 -15.64 -15.86
N THR A 97 33.63 -15.81 -14.77
CA THR A 97 33.57 -17.07 -14.02
C THR A 97 32.14 -17.38 -13.62
N VAL A 98 31.72 -18.63 -13.77
CA VAL A 98 30.45 -19.12 -13.22
C VAL A 98 30.75 -20.03 -12.05
N LEU A 99 30.23 -19.69 -10.87
CA LEU A 99 30.25 -20.57 -9.69
C LEU A 99 28.88 -21.21 -9.49
N SER A 100 28.87 -22.51 -9.23
CA SER A 100 27.70 -23.22 -8.71
C SER A 100 27.47 -22.91 -7.22
N SER A 101 26.30 -23.21 -6.66
CA SER A 101 25.96 -23.01 -5.24
C SER A 101 26.93 -23.66 -4.22
N LYS A 102 27.82 -24.55 -4.65
CA LYS A 102 28.89 -25.16 -3.83
C LYS A 102 30.23 -24.40 -3.88
N GLY A 103 30.27 -23.24 -4.53
CA GLY A 103 31.50 -22.48 -4.81
C GLY A 103 32.36 -23.06 -5.95
N THR A 104 32.01 -24.24 -6.48
CA THR A 104 32.75 -24.88 -7.58
C THR A 104 32.55 -24.11 -8.88
N ALA A 105 33.64 -23.68 -9.51
CA ALA A 105 33.64 -23.08 -10.84
C ALA A 105 33.22 -24.11 -11.91
N VAL A 106 32.27 -23.72 -12.76
CA VAL A 106 31.72 -24.55 -13.86
C VAL A 106 31.97 -23.94 -15.24
N TYR A 107 32.42 -22.69 -15.28
CA TYR A 107 32.97 -22.02 -16.47
C TYR A 107 33.97 -20.96 -15.99
N SER A 108 35.08 -20.81 -16.71
CA SER A 108 36.04 -19.72 -16.52
C SER A 108 36.63 -19.28 -17.87
N SER A 109 36.72 -17.98 -18.07
CA SER A 109 37.49 -17.34 -19.15
C SER A 109 38.42 -16.29 -18.56
N THR A 110 39.61 -16.13 -19.16
CA THR A 110 40.61 -15.12 -18.76
C THR A 110 40.33 -13.72 -19.33
N THR A 111 39.30 -13.59 -20.19
CA THR A 111 38.89 -12.34 -20.83
C THR A 111 37.40 -12.08 -20.68
N VAL A 112 37.02 -10.81 -20.54
CA VAL A 112 35.63 -10.35 -20.56
C VAL A 112 35.21 -10.00 -22.00
N SER A 113 34.06 -10.51 -22.43
CA SER A 113 33.38 -10.15 -23.68
C SER A 113 31.92 -10.61 -23.65
N ASP A 114 31.06 -10.01 -24.46
CA ASP A 114 29.65 -10.42 -24.61
C ASP A 114 29.53 -11.91 -25.01
N ALA A 115 30.36 -12.37 -25.97
CA ALA A 115 30.42 -13.77 -26.37
C ALA A 115 30.85 -14.71 -25.22
N ASN A 116 31.73 -14.27 -24.32
CA ASN A 116 32.08 -15.05 -23.12
C ASN A 116 30.96 -15.04 -22.07
N VAL A 117 30.11 -14.01 -22.03
CA VAL A 117 28.86 -14.03 -21.23
C VAL A 117 27.86 -15.06 -21.81
N GLN A 118 27.70 -15.12 -23.14
CA GLN A 118 26.87 -16.14 -23.79
C GLN A 118 27.40 -17.57 -23.51
N ALA A 119 28.72 -17.76 -23.59
CA ALA A 119 29.36 -19.05 -23.28
C ALA A 119 29.19 -19.43 -21.79
N ALA A 120 29.27 -18.46 -20.88
CA ALA A 120 29.01 -18.66 -19.45
C ALA A 120 27.56 -19.07 -19.16
N LEU A 121 26.58 -18.38 -19.77
CA LEU A 121 25.16 -18.76 -19.67
C LEU A 121 24.89 -20.15 -20.26
N TYR A 122 25.56 -20.50 -21.37
CA TYR A 122 25.44 -21.81 -22.00
C TYR A 122 26.03 -22.92 -21.12
N ALA A 123 27.10 -22.65 -20.36
CA ALA A 123 27.61 -23.60 -19.38
C ALA A 123 26.59 -23.91 -18.27
N ILE A 124 25.85 -22.90 -17.78
CA ILE A 124 24.74 -23.12 -16.83
C ILE A 124 23.63 -23.95 -17.48
N TYR A 125 23.19 -23.57 -18.68
CA TYR A 125 22.18 -24.32 -19.45
C TYR A 125 22.56 -25.81 -19.63
N LYS A 126 23.83 -26.09 -19.92
CA LYS A 126 24.34 -27.45 -20.11
C LYS A 126 24.41 -28.31 -18.83
N LEU A 127 24.36 -27.71 -17.64
CA LEU A 127 24.25 -28.44 -16.38
C LEU A 127 22.80 -28.81 -16.03
N ALA A 128 21.82 -28.07 -16.56
CA ALA A 128 20.38 -28.32 -16.41
C ALA A 128 19.96 -28.66 -14.95
N SER A 129 20.31 -27.80 -14.00
CA SER A 129 20.07 -28.01 -12.56
C SER A 129 19.02 -27.03 -12.01
N PRO A 130 17.71 -27.32 -12.12
CA PRO A 130 16.63 -26.41 -11.72
C PRO A 130 16.55 -26.12 -10.22
N THR A 131 17.35 -26.79 -9.39
CA THR A 131 17.47 -26.56 -7.94
C THR A 131 18.73 -25.79 -7.55
N SER A 132 19.66 -25.55 -8.47
CA SER A 132 20.91 -24.84 -8.21
C SER A 132 20.80 -23.33 -8.45
N ASP A 133 21.23 -22.57 -7.45
CA ASP A 133 21.56 -21.15 -7.61
C ASP A 133 23.00 -21.02 -8.15
N TYR A 134 23.24 -20.05 -9.03
CA TYR A 134 24.55 -19.80 -9.63
C TYR A 134 25.00 -18.35 -9.44
N ALA A 135 26.31 -18.11 -9.40
CA ALA A 135 26.89 -16.78 -9.58
C ALA A 135 27.53 -16.66 -10.96
N LEU A 136 27.26 -15.56 -11.66
CA LEU A 136 27.95 -15.10 -12.86
C LEU A 136 28.82 -13.90 -12.47
N TYR A 137 30.12 -14.12 -12.39
CA TYR A 137 31.11 -13.08 -12.16
C TYR A 137 31.65 -12.52 -13.47
N ILE A 138 31.74 -11.19 -13.58
CA ILE A 138 32.26 -10.47 -14.75
C ILE A 138 33.19 -9.35 -14.24
N GLY A 139 34.52 -9.53 -14.31
CA GLY A 139 35.47 -8.71 -13.53
C GLY A 139 35.89 -7.36 -14.12
N ALA A 140 35.55 -7.11 -15.37
CA ALA A 140 35.90 -5.89 -16.11
C ALA A 140 34.72 -5.42 -16.97
N ASP A 141 34.81 -4.19 -17.50
CA ASP A 141 33.69 -3.55 -18.18
C ASP A 141 33.27 -4.30 -19.46
N VAL A 142 31.96 -4.36 -19.71
CA VAL A 142 31.39 -5.04 -20.88
C VAL A 142 30.14 -4.34 -21.37
N SER A 143 29.90 -4.37 -22.68
CA SER A 143 28.61 -4.00 -23.28
C SER A 143 27.90 -5.26 -23.75
N LEU A 144 26.71 -5.54 -23.21
CA LEU A 144 25.92 -6.71 -23.60
C LEU A 144 25.09 -6.40 -24.85
N SER A 145 25.05 -7.32 -25.81
CA SER A 145 24.27 -7.11 -27.02
C SER A 145 22.76 -7.30 -26.79
N SER A 146 21.97 -6.74 -27.70
CA SER A 146 20.53 -7.04 -27.79
C SER A 146 20.24 -8.50 -28.09
N ALA A 147 21.23 -9.29 -28.56
CA ALA A 147 21.11 -10.73 -28.71
C ALA A 147 21.27 -11.45 -27.35
N THR A 148 22.33 -11.15 -26.59
CA THR A 148 22.56 -11.71 -25.24
C THR A 148 21.44 -11.39 -24.26
N MET A 149 20.80 -10.22 -24.40
CA MET A 149 19.67 -9.81 -23.56
C MET A 149 18.29 -10.04 -24.19
N ALA A 150 18.20 -10.77 -25.32
CA ALA A 150 16.95 -10.94 -26.07
C ALA A 150 15.85 -11.70 -25.30
N LYS A 151 14.60 -11.38 -25.61
CA LYS A 151 13.38 -12.04 -25.08
C LYS A 151 13.21 -13.49 -25.55
N THR A 152 13.71 -13.81 -26.74
CA THR A 152 13.42 -15.07 -27.43
C THR A 152 14.09 -16.25 -26.73
N VAL A 153 13.29 -17.16 -26.17
CA VAL A 153 13.75 -18.45 -25.66
C VAL A 153 14.20 -19.32 -26.83
N ILE A 154 15.47 -19.71 -26.82
CA ILE A 154 16.09 -20.58 -27.83
C ILE A 154 16.01 -22.02 -27.31
N SER A 155 15.39 -22.92 -28.07
CA SER A 155 15.14 -24.31 -27.66
C SER A 155 16.37 -25.23 -27.71
N GLN A 156 17.38 -24.86 -28.51
CA GLN A 156 18.69 -25.51 -28.56
C GLN A 156 19.78 -24.44 -28.74
N PRO A 157 20.15 -23.72 -27.65
CA PRO A 157 21.17 -22.69 -27.70
C PRO A 157 22.57 -23.30 -27.83
N THR A 158 23.51 -22.46 -28.24
CA THR A 158 24.95 -22.73 -28.30
C THR A 158 25.71 -21.66 -27.52
N ALA A 159 27.01 -21.87 -27.31
CA ALA A 159 27.88 -20.89 -26.65
C ALA A 159 27.93 -19.50 -27.32
N SER A 160 27.50 -19.37 -28.58
CA SER A 160 27.55 -18.14 -29.38
C SER A 160 26.18 -17.51 -29.70
N ASN A 161 25.07 -18.09 -29.19
CA ASN A 161 23.74 -17.49 -29.35
C ASN A 161 22.87 -17.52 -28.07
N MET A 162 23.34 -18.14 -26.99
CA MET A 162 22.64 -18.15 -25.70
C MET A 162 22.30 -16.72 -25.22
N ASN A 163 21.17 -16.58 -24.52
CA ASN A 163 20.69 -15.33 -23.96
C ASN A 163 20.07 -15.53 -22.56
N PHE A 164 19.90 -14.45 -21.80
CA PHE A 164 19.38 -14.51 -20.43
C PHE A 164 17.94 -15.03 -20.34
N ALA A 165 17.11 -14.89 -21.38
CA ALA A 165 15.74 -15.42 -21.40
C ALA A 165 15.69 -16.94 -21.62
N SER A 166 16.68 -17.52 -22.33
CA SER A 166 16.78 -18.96 -22.61
C SER A 166 17.22 -19.77 -21.39
N LEU A 167 17.85 -19.13 -20.41
CA LEU A 167 18.09 -19.72 -19.10
C LEU A 167 16.78 -19.66 -18.29
N THR A 168 15.91 -20.66 -18.47
CA THR A 168 14.65 -20.78 -17.75
C THR A 168 14.78 -21.57 -16.44
N SER A 169 13.71 -21.59 -15.63
CA SER A 169 13.61 -22.36 -14.38
C SER A 169 13.81 -23.87 -14.53
N SER A 170 13.81 -24.42 -15.76
CA SER A 170 14.20 -25.81 -16.03
C SER A 170 15.71 -26.06 -15.94
N TYR A 171 16.54 -25.01 -15.97
CA TYR A 171 18.00 -25.11 -16.08
C TYR A 171 18.76 -24.53 -14.89
N ALA A 172 18.18 -23.54 -14.20
CA ALA A 172 18.71 -22.97 -12.97
C ALA A 172 17.56 -22.50 -12.06
N LYS A 173 17.79 -22.53 -10.74
CA LYS A 173 16.86 -21.96 -9.75
C LYS A 173 16.92 -20.43 -9.75
N SER A 174 18.14 -19.90 -9.83
CA SER A 174 18.41 -18.45 -9.86
C SER A 174 19.85 -18.14 -10.34
N LEU A 175 20.09 -16.88 -10.66
CA LEU A 175 21.39 -16.33 -11.06
C LEU A 175 21.69 -15.04 -10.27
N THR A 176 22.85 -14.97 -9.60
CA THR A 176 23.39 -13.70 -9.08
C THR A 176 24.47 -13.18 -10.04
N VAL A 177 24.35 -11.95 -10.52
CA VAL A 177 25.39 -11.27 -11.33
C VAL A 177 26.21 -10.34 -10.44
N ILE A 178 27.55 -10.44 -10.52
CA ILE A 178 28.52 -9.84 -9.60
C ILE A 178 29.74 -9.35 -10.41
N SER A 179 30.40 -8.26 -10.01
CA SER A 179 31.65 -7.80 -10.66
C SER A 179 32.79 -7.38 -9.73
N ASP A 180 32.54 -6.99 -8.48
CA ASP A 180 33.63 -6.85 -7.49
C ASP A 180 34.28 -8.22 -7.18
N PRO A 181 35.61 -8.38 -7.32
CA PRO A 181 36.31 -9.62 -6.95
C PRO A 181 36.39 -9.87 -5.43
N ALA A 182 36.13 -8.88 -4.57
CA ALA A 182 36.06 -9.08 -3.12
C ALA A 182 34.65 -9.51 -2.65
N ASP A 183 33.62 -9.06 -3.35
CA ASP A 183 32.21 -9.40 -3.21
C ASP A 183 31.73 -9.41 -1.75
N SER A 184 31.73 -8.22 -1.15
CA SER A 184 31.24 -8.02 0.22
C SER A 184 29.75 -8.34 0.33
N LEU A 185 29.41 -9.22 1.27
CA LEU A 185 28.01 -9.58 1.56
C LEU A 185 27.28 -8.51 2.40
N THR A 186 27.98 -7.47 2.85
CA THR A 186 27.47 -6.40 3.72
C THR A 186 27.49 -5.01 3.08
N SER A 187 27.67 -4.94 1.75
CA SER A 187 27.66 -3.68 1.00
C SER A 187 26.42 -2.83 1.24
N GLY A 188 26.63 -1.52 1.36
CA GLY A 188 25.56 -0.53 1.55
C GLY A 188 24.77 -0.20 0.27
N PRO A 189 23.89 0.81 0.32
CA PRO A 189 23.07 1.24 -0.82
C PRO A 189 23.85 2.01 -1.89
N SER A 190 25.06 2.49 -1.57
CA SER A 190 25.91 3.24 -2.50
C SER A 190 26.53 2.36 -3.58
N GLN A 191 27.04 2.99 -4.64
CA GLN A 191 27.84 2.31 -5.66
C GLN A 191 29.06 1.63 -5.04
N ASP A 192 29.28 0.36 -5.40
CA ASP A 192 30.56 -0.30 -5.20
C ASP A 192 31.57 0.21 -6.25
N THR A 193 32.60 0.91 -5.81
CA THR A 193 33.64 1.50 -6.67
C THR A 193 34.74 0.52 -7.08
N ALA A 194 34.75 -0.70 -6.56
CA ALA A 194 35.59 -1.80 -7.04
C ALA A 194 34.91 -2.62 -8.15
N SER A 195 33.58 -2.50 -8.27
CA SER A 195 32.76 -3.18 -9.27
C SER A 195 33.02 -2.68 -10.70
N ALA A 196 32.85 -3.58 -11.68
CA ALA A 196 32.92 -3.27 -13.10
C ALA A 196 31.58 -2.75 -13.66
N VAL A 197 31.65 -2.04 -14.80
CA VAL A 197 30.51 -1.43 -15.50
C VAL A 197 29.98 -2.35 -16.60
N ILE A 198 28.77 -2.87 -16.40
CA ILE A 198 28.04 -3.64 -17.41
C ILE A 198 27.03 -2.73 -18.09
N SER A 199 27.31 -2.36 -19.35
CA SER A 199 26.39 -1.57 -20.18
C SER A 199 25.31 -2.47 -20.77
N LEU A 200 24.06 -2.15 -20.44
CA LEU A 200 22.86 -2.85 -20.90
C LEU A 200 22.31 -2.24 -22.20
N PRO A 201 21.76 -3.04 -23.13
CA PRO A 201 21.04 -2.55 -24.29
C PRO A 201 19.69 -1.91 -23.88
N GLN A 202 19.03 -1.23 -24.82
CA GLN A 202 17.76 -0.51 -24.56
C GLN A 202 16.63 -1.40 -23.99
N THR A 203 16.64 -2.70 -24.26
CA THR A 203 15.69 -3.67 -23.72
C THR A 203 16.43 -4.94 -23.27
N ALA A 204 16.05 -5.49 -22.12
CA ALA A 204 16.72 -6.64 -21.51
C ALA A 204 15.72 -7.57 -20.81
N TYR A 205 15.86 -8.88 -20.99
CA TYR A 205 14.91 -9.88 -20.50
C TYR A 205 15.61 -10.99 -19.70
N LEU A 206 15.00 -11.41 -18.58
CA LEU A 206 15.55 -12.38 -17.63
C LEU A 206 14.69 -13.65 -17.54
N GLY A 207 15.28 -14.83 -17.77
CA GLY A 207 14.56 -16.11 -17.80
C GLY A 207 14.40 -16.82 -16.44
N VAL A 208 15.17 -16.42 -15.42
CA VAL A 208 15.17 -16.98 -14.06
C VAL A 208 15.17 -15.87 -13.00
N ASN A 209 14.89 -16.26 -11.75
CA ASN A 209 15.09 -15.41 -10.58
C ASN A 209 16.51 -14.82 -10.59
N THR A 210 16.63 -13.49 -10.61
CA THR A 210 17.91 -12.80 -10.83
C THR A 210 18.24 -11.86 -9.69
N ALA A 211 19.48 -11.89 -9.21
CA ALA A 211 20.00 -10.94 -8.24
C ALA A 211 21.19 -10.18 -8.83
N PHE A 212 21.28 -8.89 -8.56
CA PHE A 212 22.45 -8.06 -8.86
C PHE A 212 23.07 -7.61 -7.53
N ARG A 213 24.37 -7.84 -7.34
CA ARG A 213 25.12 -7.50 -6.11
C ARG A 213 26.52 -7.03 -6.50
N ASN A 214 27.02 -5.96 -5.88
CA ASN A 214 28.40 -5.46 -6.09
C ASN A 214 28.74 -5.31 -7.59
N ILE A 215 27.95 -4.46 -8.28
CA ILE A 215 27.90 -4.36 -9.75
C ILE A 215 27.35 -3.03 -10.25
N THR A 216 28.06 -2.37 -11.16
CA THR A 216 27.55 -1.17 -11.84
C THR A 216 26.84 -1.54 -13.14
N LEU A 217 25.60 -1.09 -13.31
CA LEU A 217 24.74 -1.31 -14.48
C LEU A 217 24.51 0.01 -15.21
N ALA A 218 24.99 0.10 -16.45
CA ALA A 218 24.96 1.32 -17.25
C ALA A 218 23.96 1.25 -18.41
N GLY A 219 23.57 2.42 -18.92
CA GLY A 219 22.63 2.57 -20.03
C GLY A 219 21.18 2.79 -19.58
N SER A 220 20.44 3.59 -20.34
CA SER A 220 19.01 3.83 -20.12
C SER A 220 18.20 2.71 -20.79
N THR A 221 17.64 1.81 -19.98
CA THR A 221 17.10 0.52 -20.42
C THR A 221 15.68 0.23 -19.91
N LYS A 222 14.99 -0.73 -20.54
CA LYS A 222 13.82 -1.44 -20.02
C LYS A 222 14.22 -2.88 -19.67
N LEU A 223 14.29 -3.19 -18.38
CA LEU A 223 14.60 -4.52 -17.85
C LEU A 223 13.31 -5.26 -17.44
N TYR A 224 13.09 -6.45 -17.98
CA TYR A 224 11.92 -7.29 -17.73
C TYR A 224 12.30 -8.56 -16.97
N ALA A 225 11.73 -8.74 -15.78
CA ALA A 225 11.91 -9.94 -14.96
C ALA A 225 11.06 -11.14 -15.43
N GLN A 226 10.11 -10.92 -16.34
CA GLN A 226 9.29 -11.98 -16.98
C GLN A 226 8.42 -12.79 -15.98
N GLY A 227 8.09 -12.22 -14.81
CA GLY A 227 7.41 -12.93 -13.72
C GLY A 227 8.33 -13.69 -12.76
N ASN A 228 9.65 -13.62 -12.95
CA ASN A 228 10.64 -14.10 -11.98
C ASN A 228 10.87 -13.07 -10.86
N ASN A 229 11.47 -13.52 -9.75
CA ASN A 229 11.92 -12.62 -8.69
C ASN A 229 13.17 -11.84 -9.14
N LEU A 230 13.22 -10.53 -8.88
CA LEU A 230 14.39 -9.68 -9.14
C LEU A 230 14.83 -8.96 -7.86
N SER A 231 16.12 -9.05 -7.54
CA SER A 231 16.73 -8.46 -6.33
C SER A 231 17.91 -7.56 -6.70
N ILE A 232 17.79 -6.25 -6.48
CA ILE A 232 18.91 -5.29 -6.56
C ILE A 232 19.46 -5.11 -5.16
N ARG A 233 20.66 -5.64 -4.92
CA ARG A 233 21.29 -5.71 -3.58
C ARG A 233 22.25 -4.56 -3.34
N GLY A 234 22.79 -4.49 -2.13
CA GLY A 234 23.86 -3.54 -1.79
C GLY A 234 25.05 -3.66 -2.76
N GLY A 235 25.72 -2.54 -3.00
CA GLY A 235 26.80 -2.42 -3.98
C GLY A 235 26.38 -2.53 -5.45
N ALA A 236 25.16 -2.98 -5.76
CA ALA A 236 24.61 -2.85 -7.12
C ALA A 236 24.23 -1.39 -7.38
N TYR A 237 24.36 -0.88 -8.62
CA TYR A 237 24.14 0.54 -8.90
C TYR A 237 23.77 0.82 -10.35
N PHE A 238 22.74 1.64 -10.61
CA PHE A 238 22.37 2.08 -11.96
C PHE A 238 22.94 3.46 -12.30
N THR A 239 23.59 3.59 -13.46
CA THR A 239 24.15 4.88 -13.95
C THR A 239 23.45 5.44 -15.20
N GLY A 240 22.43 4.74 -15.72
CA GLY A 240 21.55 5.27 -16.78
C GLY A 240 20.73 6.47 -16.31
N SER A 241 20.48 7.44 -17.19
CA SER A 241 19.72 8.66 -16.87
C SER A 241 18.26 8.35 -16.50
N THR A 242 17.66 7.38 -17.19
CA THR A 242 16.35 6.82 -16.89
C THR A 242 16.40 5.31 -17.09
N VAL A 243 16.16 4.54 -16.03
CA VAL A 243 16.07 3.07 -16.07
C VAL A 243 14.65 2.65 -15.71
N ASN A 244 14.11 1.66 -16.41
CA ASN A 244 12.76 1.15 -16.21
C ASN A 244 12.85 -0.35 -15.90
N ILE A 245 12.25 -0.79 -14.79
CA ILE A 245 12.29 -2.18 -14.35
C ILE A 245 10.86 -2.69 -14.17
N TYR A 246 10.55 -3.79 -14.84
CA TYR A 246 9.22 -4.41 -14.87
C TYR A 246 9.28 -5.80 -14.26
N GLY A 247 8.43 -6.08 -13.27
CA GLY A 247 8.30 -7.41 -12.66
C GLY A 247 7.70 -8.43 -13.61
N GLY A 248 6.82 -7.97 -14.52
CA GLY A 248 6.25 -8.78 -15.58
C GLY A 248 7.05 -8.69 -16.89
N THR A 249 6.32 -8.53 -17.98
CA THR A 249 6.84 -8.51 -19.36
C THR A 249 6.35 -7.27 -20.12
N ASP A 250 6.65 -7.19 -21.41
CA ASP A 250 6.21 -6.10 -22.30
C ASP A 250 4.68 -6.10 -22.54
N SER A 251 4.12 -7.23 -22.96
CA SER A 251 2.76 -7.35 -23.52
C SER A 251 2.18 -8.77 -23.39
N GLY A 252 2.25 -9.39 -22.21
CA GLY A 252 1.91 -10.81 -22.01
C GLY A 252 1.56 -11.18 -20.58
N ASN A 253 1.10 -12.42 -20.37
CA ASN A 253 0.63 -12.86 -19.05
C ASN A 253 1.75 -13.52 -18.23
N VAL A 254 1.78 -13.25 -16.92
CA VAL A 254 2.71 -13.85 -15.96
C VAL A 254 1.96 -14.28 -14.70
N ALA A 255 2.46 -15.29 -13.97
CA ALA A 255 1.75 -15.86 -12.83
C ALA A 255 1.70 -14.93 -11.59
N GLN A 256 2.83 -14.28 -11.29
CA GLN A 256 3.03 -13.37 -10.17
C GLN A 256 4.29 -12.54 -10.45
N THR A 257 4.58 -11.53 -9.65
CA THR A 257 5.84 -10.76 -9.78
C THR A 257 6.41 -10.37 -8.42
N ASN A 258 7.72 -10.17 -8.36
CA ASN A 258 8.41 -9.90 -7.11
C ASN A 258 9.69 -9.08 -7.35
N LEU A 259 9.74 -7.83 -6.86
CA LEU A 259 10.84 -6.90 -7.06
C LEU A 259 11.35 -6.34 -5.72
N TRP A 260 12.63 -6.55 -5.41
CA TRP A 260 13.25 -6.07 -4.17
C TRP A 260 14.49 -5.20 -4.43
N PHE A 261 14.62 -4.08 -3.73
CA PHE A 261 15.66 -3.08 -3.92
C PHE A 261 16.28 -2.62 -2.59
N ALA A 262 17.61 -2.69 -2.50
CA ALA A 262 18.42 -2.01 -1.49
C ALA A 262 19.40 -0.98 -2.09
N SER A 263 19.29 -0.70 -3.39
CA SER A 263 20.00 0.35 -4.13
C SER A 263 19.20 0.70 -5.38
N THR A 264 19.36 1.93 -5.90
CA THR A 264 18.57 2.45 -7.03
C THR A 264 19.38 3.19 -8.11
N GLY A 265 20.68 3.42 -7.91
CA GLY A 265 21.54 4.16 -8.84
C GLY A 265 21.73 5.65 -8.54
N SER A 266 21.97 6.43 -9.60
CA SER A 266 22.13 7.90 -9.59
C SER A 266 21.07 8.67 -10.40
N GLY A 267 20.38 8.01 -11.33
CA GLY A 267 19.43 8.61 -12.27
C GLY A 267 17.98 8.62 -11.79
N THR A 268 17.05 8.58 -12.75
CA THR A 268 15.63 8.27 -12.47
C THR A 268 15.39 6.78 -12.63
N LEU A 269 14.94 6.11 -11.57
CA LEU A 269 14.56 4.70 -11.59
C LEU A 269 13.04 4.56 -11.55
N ASN A 270 12.45 4.06 -12.63
CA ASN A 270 11.06 3.68 -12.71
C ASN A 270 10.92 2.18 -12.40
N ILE A 271 10.11 1.84 -11.40
CA ILE A 271 9.87 0.48 -10.93
C ILE A 271 8.39 0.18 -11.12
N TYR A 272 8.08 -0.88 -11.86
CA TYR A 272 6.74 -1.34 -12.14
C TYR A 272 6.60 -2.79 -11.69
N GLY A 273 5.77 -3.06 -10.69
CA GLY A 273 5.49 -4.42 -10.25
C GLY A 273 4.90 -5.30 -11.36
N GLY A 274 4.10 -4.74 -12.26
CA GLY A 274 3.46 -5.45 -13.38
C GLY A 274 4.20 -5.36 -14.72
N ASN A 275 3.41 -5.30 -15.81
CA ASN A 275 3.88 -5.25 -17.19
C ASN A 275 4.14 -3.80 -17.68
N ASP A 276 4.70 -3.66 -18.89
CA ASP A 276 4.88 -2.35 -19.53
C ASP A 276 3.64 -1.85 -20.28
N SER A 277 3.14 -2.62 -21.25
CA SER A 277 2.12 -2.14 -22.20
C SER A 277 0.78 -2.89 -22.14
N ALA A 278 0.80 -4.20 -21.91
CA ALA A 278 -0.40 -5.05 -21.97
C ALA A 278 -0.22 -6.37 -21.21
N GLY A 279 -1.29 -7.17 -21.14
CA GLY A 279 -1.32 -8.48 -20.47
C GLY A 279 -1.60 -8.40 -18.97
N THR A 280 -1.71 -9.57 -18.34
CA THR A 280 -2.22 -9.78 -16.98
C THR A 280 -1.18 -10.46 -16.09
N VAL A 281 -0.89 -9.88 -14.91
CA VAL A 281 -0.35 -10.65 -13.78
C VAL A 281 -1.53 -11.40 -13.16
N THR A 282 -1.58 -12.73 -13.25
CA THR A 282 -2.80 -13.49 -12.85
C THR A 282 -2.93 -13.67 -11.34
N GLY A 283 -1.82 -13.63 -10.61
CA GLY A 283 -1.75 -13.51 -9.15
C GLY A 283 -1.44 -12.08 -8.72
N SER A 284 -0.72 -11.95 -7.60
CA SER A 284 -0.34 -10.67 -6.99
C SER A 284 1.03 -10.17 -7.46
N THR A 285 1.27 -8.87 -7.28
CA THR A 285 2.60 -8.25 -7.40
C THR A 285 3.15 -7.90 -6.01
N ALA A 286 4.48 -7.89 -5.85
CA ALA A 286 5.14 -7.33 -4.67
C ALA A 286 6.36 -6.51 -5.07
N VAL A 287 6.45 -5.29 -4.53
CA VAL A 287 7.58 -4.37 -4.70
C VAL A 287 8.06 -3.95 -3.31
N SER A 288 9.36 -3.98 -3.05
CA SER A 288 9.92 -3.46 -1.79
C SER A 288 11.23 -2.72 -1.99
N LEU A 289 11.28 -1.50 -1.47
CA LEU A 289 12.45 -0.63 -1.45
C LEU A 289 12.90 -0.52 0.01
N THR A 290 13.90 -1.30 0.41
CA THR A 290 14.46 -1.32 1.78
C THR A 290 15.72 -0.46 1.92
N ASN A 291 16.27 0.03 0.81
CA ASN A 291 17.07 1.23 0.79
C ASN A 291 17.16 1.80 -0.64
N THR A 292 17.39 3.10 -0.77
CA THR A 292 17.54 3.80 -2.05
C THR A 292 18.85 4.57 -2.07
N SER A 293 19.39 4.84 -3.26
CA SER A 293 20.53 5.72 -3.48
C SER A 293 20.11 6.93 -4.32
N GLY A 294 20.98 7.95 -4.37
CA GLY A 294 20.66 9.29 -4.88
C GLY A 294 19.95 9.33 -6.23
N GLY A 295 19.04 10.30 -6.41
CA GLY A 295 18.23 10.45 -7.61
C GLY A 295 16.73 10.44 -7.30
N THR A 296 15.94 10.03 -8.29
CA THR A 296 14.47 9.95 -8.20
C THR A 296 14.01 8.52 -8.42
N VAL A 297 13.09 8.04 -7.59
CA VAL A 297 12.55 6.68 -7.67
C VAL A 297 11.03 6.75 -7.79
N ASN A 298 10.50 6.23 -8.90
CA ASN A 298 9.06 6.16 -9.18
C ASN A 298 8.62 4.70 -9.06
N ALA A 299 7.93 4.34 -7.99
CA ALA A 299 7.52 2.96 -7.73
C ALA A 299 6.00 2.80 -7.88
N TYR A 300 5.62 1.94 -8.83
CA TYR A 300 4.25 1.55 -9.13
C TYR A 300 4.08 0.08 -8.74
N ALA A 301 3.14 -0.20 -7.84
CA ALA A 301 2.85 -1.57 -7.42
C ALA A 301 2.19 -2.38 -8.54
N GLY A 302 1.43 -1.72 -9.42
CA GLY A 302 0.94 -2.28 -10.68
C GLY A 302 2.00 -2.23 -11.79
N GLY A 303 1.57 -2.36 -13.05
CA GLY A 303 2.44 -2.14 -14.21
C GLY A 303 2.62 -0.65 -14.55
N ASN A 304 3.27 -0.36 -15.68
CA ASN A 304 3.03 0.88 -16.38
C ASN A 304 1.60 0.85 -16.96
N ALA A 305 1.28 -0.22 -17.70
CA ALA A 305 -0.06 -0.56 -18.17
C ALA A 305 -0.38 -2.07 -18.04
N GLY A 306 -1.64 -2.46 -18.26
CA GLY A 306 -2.12 -3.86 -18.22
C GLY A 306 -3.08 -4.14 -17.06
N SER A 307 -3.02 -5.34 -16.47
CA SER A 307 -3.85 -5.72 -15.32
C SER A 307 -3.13 -6.60 -14.29
N VAL A 308 -3.60 -6.53 -13.04
CA VAL A 308 -3.22 -7.43 -11.95
C VAL A 308 -4.51 -8.06 -11.41
N SER A 309 -4.62 -9.39 -11.49
CA SER A 309 -5.81 -10.11 -11.06
C SER A 309 -5.83 -10.42 -9.56
N GLY A 310 -4.67 -10.46 -8.91
CA GLY A 310 -4.51 -10.50 -7.46
C GLY A 310 -4.39 -9.10 -6.84
N ASN A 311 -3.63 -9.02 -5.75
CA ASN A 311 -3.36 -7.77 -5.03
C ASN A 311 -2.08 -7.10 -5.55
N THR A 312 -1.95 -5.79 -5.33
CA THR A 312 -0.70 -5.05 -5.51
C THR A 312 -0.12 -4.63 -4.16
N ASN A 313 1.20 -4.81 -3.97
CA ASN A 313 1.88 -4.51 -2.71
C ASN A 313 3.15 -3.68 -2.98
N LEU A 314 3.32 -2.55 -2.29
CA LEU A 314 4.51 -1.68 -2.35
C LEU A 314 4.95 -1.28 -0.95
N THR A 315 6.10 -1.79 -0.51
CA THR A 315 6.71 -1.43 0.79
C THR A 315 7.89 -0.48 0.57
N TYR A 316 7.99 0.59 1.35
CA TYR A 316 9.10 1.52 1.36
C TYR A 316 9.67 1.71 2.76
N ASN A 317 10.97 1.54 2.89
CA ASN A 317 11.76 1.85 4.07
C ASN A 317 13.13 2.36 3.59
N SER A 318 13.44 3.64 3.74
CA SER A 318 14.78 4.14 3.36
C SER A 318 15.17 5.39 4.14
N SER A 319 16.45 5.42 4.53
CA SER A 319 17.05 6.49 5.33
C SER A 319 17.70 7.60 4.49
N ASN A 320 17.66 7.51 3.17
CA ASN A 320 18.53 8.26 2.27
C ASN A 320 17.80 9.38 1.53
N ALA A 321 18.50 10.47 1.25
CA ALA A 321 17.94 11.66 0.59
C ALA A 321 17.71 11.41 -0.91
N THR A 322 16.49 11.01 -1.25
CA THR A 322 16.00 10.83 -2.64
C THR A 322 14.67 11.56 -2.84
N THR A 323 14.16 11.58 -4.07
CA THR A 323 12.72 11.83 -4.30
C THR A 323 12.04 10.49 -4.56
N ALA A 324 11.18 10.05 -3.65
CA ALA A 324 10.38 8.84 -3.79
C ALA A 324 8.93 9.20 -4.17
N ASN A 325 8.46 8.64 -5.28
CA ASN A 325 7.08 8.74 -5.75
C ASN A 325 6.45 7.35 -5.73
N LEU A 326 5.53 7.10 -4.79
CA LEU A 326 5.03 5.77 -4.46
C LEU A 326 3.53 5.65 -4.77
N TYR A 327 3.17 4.62 -5.56
CA TYR A 327 1.82 4.44 -6.08
C TYR A 327 1.36 2.98 -6.01
N GLY A 328 0.21 2.73 -5.40
CA GLY A 328 -0.35 1.38 -5.25
C GLY A 328 -0.96 0.74 -6.51
N ALA A 329 -0.88 1.40 -7.67
CA ALA A 329 -1.53 0.95 -8.91
C ALA A 329 -0.65 1.22 -10.15
N PHE A 330 -1.27 1.49 -11.30
CA PHE A 330 -0.63 1.62 -12.62
C PHE A 330 -0.26 3.06 -12.99
N ALA A 331 0.88 3.26 -13.67
CA ALA A 331 1.34 4.60 -14.04
C ALA A 331 0.48 5.29 -15.12
N THR A 332 0.15 4.57 -16.21
CA THR A 332 -0.56 5.13 -17.37
C THR A 332 -1.94 4.53 -17.57
N SER A 333 -2.09 3.21 -17.64
CA SER A 333 -3.41 2.60 -17.87
C SER A 333 -3.50 1.13 -17.42
N GLY A 334 -4.15 0.88 -16.28
CA GLY A 334 -4.41 -0.49 -15.86
C GLY A 334 -5.28 -0.65 -14.64
N THR A 335 -5.72 -1.90 -14.43
CA THR A 335 -6.69 -2.27 -13.39
C THR A 335 -6.13 -3.36 -12.48
N VAL A 336 -6.15 -3.10 -11.17
CA VAL A 336 -6.00 -4.10 -10.10
C VAL A 336 -7.41 -4.59 -9.74
N THR A 337 -7.68 -5.90 -9.86
CA THR A 337 -9.00 -6.44 -9.47
C THR A 337 -9.07 -6.87 -8.01
N GLY A 338 -7.93 -7.18 -7.39
CA GLY A 338 -7.80 -7.32 -5.94
C GLY A 338 -7.61 -5.98 -5.23
N ASN A 339 -7.02 -6.04 -4.04
CA ASN A 339 -6.71 -4.88 -3.20
C ASN A 339 -5.36 -4.27 -3.56
N SER A 340 -5.18 -3.00 -3.17
CA SER A 340 -3.88 -2.31 -3.19
C SER A 340 -3.37 -2.04 -1.77
N PHE A 341 -2.07 -2.17 -1.58
CA PHE A 341 -1.34 -1.93 -0.34
C PHE A 341 -0.07 -1.11 -0.60
N VAL A 342 0.08 0.01 0.09
CA VAL A 342 1.27 0.88 0.05
C VAL A 342 1.70 1.19 1.48
N ASP A 343 2.86 0.68 1.89
CA ASP A 343 3.34 0.74 3.27
C ASP A 343 4.69 1.47 3.37
N VAL A 344 4.67 2.69 3.90
CA VAL A 344 5.88 3.43 4.29
C VAL A 344 6.21 3.08 5.74
N LEU A 345 7.19 2.20 5.94
CA LEU A 345 7.64 1.73 7.25
C LEU A 345 8.68 2.67 7.90
N GLY A 346 9.29 3.54 7.09
CA GLY A 346 10.23 4.56 7.53
C GLY A 346 10.74 5.41 6.36
N ALA A 347 10.77 6.73 6.55
CA ALA A 347 11.45 7.66 5.65
C ALA A 347 12.12 8.73 6.52
N THR A 348 13.44 8.89 6.40
CA THR A 348 14.22 9.78 7.29
C THR A 348 14.88 10.98 6.60
N ALA A 349 14.72 11.11 5.27
CA ALA A 349 15.31 12.19 4.47
C ALA A 349 14.61 12.33 3.09
N GLY A 350 14.82 13.47 2.43
CA GLY A 350 14.41 13.68 1.04
C GLY A 350 12.96 14.16 0.86
N LYS A 351 12.36 13.81 -0.29
CA LYS A 351 10.96 14.11 -0.62
C LYS A 351 10.18 12.82 -0.86
N LEU A 352 8.98 12.73 -0.30
CA LEU A 352 8.05 11.62 -0.48
C LEU A 352 6.72 12.13 -1.02
N ASN A 353 6.30 11.64 -2.18
CA ASN A 353 4.91 11.72 -2.64
C ASN A 353 4.33 10.30 -2.62
N VAL A 354 3.20 10.08 -1.95
CA VAL A 354 2.65 8.72 -1.76
C VAL A 354 1.13 8.71 -1.84
N THR A 355 0.61 7.72 -2.58
CA THR A 355 -0.83 7.50 -2.75
C THR A 355 -1.13 6.00 -2.87
N GLY A 356 -2.27 5.54 -2.34
CA GLY A 356 -2.68 4.14 -2.47
C GLY A 356 -3.12 3.76 -3.89
N THR A 357 -3.30 4.73 -4.79
CA THR A 357 -3.59 4.50 -6.22
C THR A 357 -3.03 5.66 -7.04
N ALA A 358 -2.41 5.37 -8.18
CA ALA A 358 -1.88 6.39 -9.09
C ALA A 358 -2.99 7.22 -9.77
N PRO A 359 -2.70 8.46 -10.21
CA PRO A 359 -3.65 9.34 -10.91
C PRO A 359 -4.46 8.70 -12.05
N ASN A 360 -3.87 7.75 -12.78
CA ASN A 360 -4.50 7.04 -13.91
C ASN A 360 -4.78 5.54 -13.62
N GLY A 361 -4.40 5.06 -12.44
CA GLY A 361 -4.58 3.66 -12.03
C GLY A 361 -6.00 3.37 -11.56
N LYS A 362 -6.44 2.12 -11.69
CA LYS A 362 -7.76 1.69 -11.22
C LYS A 362 -7.61 0.51 -10.25
N VAL A 363 -8.32 0.55 -9.13
CA VAL A 363 -8.35 -0.53 -8.12
C VAL A 363 -9.81 -0.83 -7.77
N ALA A 364 -10.23 -2.08 -8.03
CA ALA A 364 -11.60 -2.53 -7.79
C ALA A 364 -11.83 -3.04 -6.35
N GLY A 365 -10.80 -3.66 -5.75
CA GLY A 365 -10.78 -3.99 -4.31
C GLY A 365 -10.41 -2.80 -3.44
N ASN A 366 -10.18 -3.05 -2.15
CA ASN A 366 -9.84 -2.01 -1.17
C ASN A 366 -8.48 -1.36 -1.48
N VAL A 367 -8.36 -0.08 -1.15
CA VAL A 367 -7.13 0.70 -1.28
C VAL A 367 -6.60 0.98 0.13
N ASN A 368 -5.34 0.64 0.41
CA ASN A 368 -4.78 0.76 1.76
C ASN A 368 -3.41 1.45 1.70
N LEU A 369 -3.26 2.50 2.50
CA LEU A 369 -2.07 3.34 2.57
C LEU A 369 -1.62 3.50 4.03
N GLY A 370 -0.47 2.91 4.37
CA GLY A 370 0.21 3.05 5.65
C GLY A 370 1.41 4.01 5.56
N LEU A 371 1.54 4.92 6.54
CA LEU A 371 2.76 5.70 6.76
C LEU A 371 3.17 5.64 8.23
N SER A 372 4.43 5.37 8.50
CA SER A 372 4.96 5.27 9.86
C SER A 372 6.43 5.68 9.94
N ASN A 373 6.86 6.06 11.15
CA ASN A 373 8.25 6.42 11.48
C ASN A 373 8.86 7.51 10.56
N LEU A 374 8.04 8.47 10.12
CA LEU A 374 8.50 9.60 9.30
C LEU A 374 9.36 10.57 10.13
N SER A 375 10.50 10.95 9.57
CA SER A 375 11.40 12.00 10.10
C SER A 375 12.16 12.65 8.94
N GLY A 376 12.68 13.88 9.09
CA GLY A 376 13.59 14.54 8.14
C GLY A 376 13.14 14.70 6.66
N THR A 377 11.95 14.24 6.32
CA THR A 377 11.43 14.06 4.95
C THR A 377 10.35 15.11 4.69
N THR A 378 10.30 15.67 3.49
CA THR A 378 9.16 16.49 3.05
C THR A 378 8.11 15.59 2.40
N VAL A 379 6.94 15.45 3.02
CA VAL A 379 5.82 14.67 2.46
C VAL A 379 4.84 15.59 1.73
N GLY A 380 4.52 15.27 0.47
CA GLY A 380 3.48 15.95 -0.32
C GLY A 380 2.06 15.58 0.12
N THR A 381 1.04 16.14 -0.53
CA THR A 381 -0.37 15.82 -0.24
C THR A 381 -0.63 14.31 -0.35
N ILE A 382 -1.24 13.73 0.68
CA ILE A 382 -1.57 12.32 0.75
C ILE A 382 -3.00 12.12 0.21
N TYR A 383 -3.14 11.13 -0.67
CA TYR A 383 -4.43 10.63 -1.12
C TYR A 383 -4.50 9.12 -0.90
N GLY A 384 -5.52 8.65 -0.17
CA GLY A 384 -5.80 7.23 -0.01
C GLY A 384 -6.00 6.55 -1.37
N ASP A 385 -7.03 6.97 -2.11
CA ASP A 385 -7.15 6.70 -3.54
C ASP A 385 -6.78 7.95 -4.36
N GLY A 386 -5.57 7.94 -4.94
CA GLY A 386 -5.04 9.04 -5.74
C GLY A 386 -5.57 9.11 -7.19
N ALA A 387 -6.49 8.23 -7.60
CA ALA A 387 -7.08 8.28 -8.95
C ALA A 387 -7.78 9.63 -9.21
N THR A 388 -7.63 10.16 -10.41
CA THR A 388 -8.25 11.45 -10.84
C THR A 388 -9.72 11.30 -11.24
N THR A 389 -10.20 10.07 -11.43
CA THR A 389 -11.59 9.76 -11.76
C THR A 389 -12.09 8.64 -10.87
N ALA A 390 -13.30 8.80 -10.32
CA ALA A 390 -13.96 7.75 -9.55
C ALA A 390 -14.04 6.42 -10.33
N PRO A 391 -13.93 5.25 -9.67
CA PRO A 391 -14.21 3.96 -10.29
C PRO A 391 -15.63 3.91 -10.85
N THR A 392 -15.78 3.54 -12.13
CA THR A 392 -17.09 3.50 -12.83
C THR A 392 -18.02 2.38 -12.33
N THR A 393 -17.53 1.50 -11.46
CA THR A 393 -18.31 0.46 -10.79
C THR A 393 -19.01 1.02 -9.55
N ALA A 394 -20.14 1.71 -9.79
CA ALA A 394 -21.06 2.09 -8.73
C ALA A 394 -21.49 0.86 -7.90
N ASN A 395 -21.78 1.07 -6.61
CA ASN A 395 -22.18 0.05 -5.62
C ASN A 395 -21.09 -0.93 -5.14
N THR A 396 -19.79 -0.60 -5.28
CA THR A 396 -18.75 -1.35 -4.56
C THR A 396 -18.72 -0.96 -3.07
N LYS A 397 -18.71 -1.95 -2.16
CA LYS A 397 -18.43 -1.75 -0.73
C LYS A 397 -16.92 -1.58 -0.47
N ARG A 398 -16.27 -0.76 -1.31
CA ARG A 398 -14.84 -0.57 -1.32
C ARG A 398 -14.43 0.32 -0.15
N LEU A 399 -13.42 -0.11 0.60
CA LEU A 399 -12.82 0.69 1.67
C LEU A 399 -11.52 1.33 1.18
N ILE A 400 -11.37 2.63 1.47
CA ILE A 400 -10.13 3.37 1.34
C ILE A 400 -9.55 3.60 2.75
N THR A 401 -8.43 2.97 3.07
CA THR A 401 -7.77 3.03 4.38
C THR A 401 -6.55 3.95 4.31
N VAL A 402 -6.47 4.94 5.19
CA VAL A 402 -5.28 5.81 5.36
C VAL A 402 -4.83 5.78 6.82
N SER A 403 -3.72 5.07 7.12
CA SER A 403 -3.17 4.95 8.47
C SER A 403 -1.83 5.67 8.58
N VAL A 404 -1.77 6.71 9.41
CA VAL A 404 -0.55 7.48 9.70
C VAL A 404 -0.18 7.30 11.17
N ASN A 405 1.01 6.75 11.42
CA ASN A 405 1.57 6.56 12.76
C ASN A 405 3.01 7.12 12.81
N SER A 406 3.11 8.45 12.82
CA SER A 406 4.38 9.19 12.91
C SER A 406 4.27 10.28 13.99
N PRO A 407 4.17 9.90 15.28
CA PRO A 407 4.08 10.87 16.38
C PRO A 407 5.29 11.80 16.37
N GLY A 408 5.06 13.10 16.56
CA GLY A 408 6.11 14.13 16.44
C GLY A 408 6.38 14.65 15.03
N TYR A 409 5.92 13.97 13.97
CA TYR A 409 6.06 14.45 12.60
C TYR A 409 5.05 15.56 12.28
N ASN A 410 5.49 16.59 11.55
CA ASN A 410 4.69 17.74 11.13
C ASN A 410 4.54 17.73 9.60
N PHE A 411 3.33 17.47 9.11
CA PHE A 411 3.02 17.58 7.70
C PHE A 411 2.85 19.06 7.30
N THR A 412 3.28 19.39 6.09
CA THR A 412 3.09 20.72 5.46
C THR A 412 2.08 20.69 4.31
N ASN A 413 1.49 19.52 4.04
CA ASN A 413 0.48 19.27 3.03
C ASN A 413 -0.59 18.34 3.61
N ASP A 414 -1.72 18.24 2.92
CA ASP A 414 -2.96 17.69 3.48
C ASP A 414 -3.07 16.17 3.36
N ILE A 415 -4.01 15.58 4.11
CA ILE A 415 -4.28 14.14 4.10
C ILE A 415 -5.75 13.93 3.76
N ASN A 416 -6.00 13.41 2.56
CA ASN A 416 -7.35 13.22 2.01
C ASN A 416 -7.60 11.73 1.75
N ALA A 417 -8.84 11.27 1.91
CA ALA A 417 -9.23 9.92 1.55
C ALA A 417 -9.09 9.67 0.04
N SER A 418 -9.41 10.64 -0.81
CA SER A 418 -9.37 10.49 -2.27
C SER A 418 -8.92 11.77 -3.01
N ASN A 419 -8.48 11.60 -4.26
CA ASN A 419 -8.17 12.68 -5.21
C ASN A 419 -9.36 12.99 -6.16
N TYR A 420 -10.53 12.43 -5.86
CA TYR A 420 -11.79 12.61 -6.57
C TYR A 420 -12.94 12.64 -5.54
N ASN A 421 -14.00 13.40 -5.79
CA ASN A 421 -15.13 13.51 -4.86
C ASN A 421 -15.74 12.14 -4.52
N LEU A 422 -15.84 11.80 -3.23
CA LEU A 422 -16.60 10.65 -2.76
C LEU A 422 -18.10 10.92 -2.76
N ALA A 423 -18.55 12.16 -2.59
CA ALA A 423 -19.98 12.48 -2.60
C ALA A 423 -20.58 12.35 -4.01
N SER A 424 -21.75 11.72 -4.08
CA SER A 424 -22.59 11.70 -5.28
C SER A 424 -24.07 11.87 -4.92
N ASN A 425 -24.90 12.13 -5.93
CA ASN A 425 -26.36 12.22 -5.79
C ASN A 425 -27.02 10.91 -5.30
N SER A 426 -26.27 9.80 -5.24
CA SER A 426 -26.72 8.46 -4.83
C SER A 426 -25.97 7.93 -3.59
N GLY A 427 -25.39 8.82 -2.78
CA GLY A 427 -24.59 8.47 -1.60
C GLY A 427 -23.07 8.56 -1.85
N LEU A 428 -22.25 8.07 -0.90
CA LEU A 428 -20.78 8.06 -1.04
C LEU A 428 -20.32 6.91 -1.96
N LEU A 429 -19.37 7.19 -2.86
CA LEU A 429 -18.89 6.25 -3.89
C LEU A 429 -17.99 5.12 -3.36
N SER A 430 -17.45 5.27 -2.15
CA SER A 430 -16.69 4.27 -1.39
C SER A 430 -16.76 4.64 0.10
N SER A 431 -16.46 3.72 1.00
CA SER A 431 -16.18 4.08 2.39
C SER A 431 -14.73 4.52 2.55
N SER A 432 -14.45 5.41 3.50
CA SER A 432 -13.10 5.77 3.95
C SER A 432 -12.93 5.51 5.45
N LEU A 433 -11.73 5.09 5.82
CA LEU A 433 -11.28 4.90 7.21
C LEU A 433 -9.90 5.54 7.35
N MET A 434 -9.78 6.55 8.20
CA MET A 434 -8.53 7.29 8.38
C MET A 434 -8.11 7.28 9.85
N ASN A 435 -6.86 6.89 10.09
CA ASN A 435 -6.29 6.71 11.42
C ASN A 435 -5.04 7.59 11.54
N ILE A 436 -5.14 8.78 12.15
CA ILE A 436 -4.09 9.81 12.07
C ILE A 436 -3.46 10.10 13.43
N ASN A 437 -2.21 9.67 13.60
CA ASN A 437 -1.32 9.98 14.71
C ASN A 437 -0.06 10.71 14.18
N ALA A 438 -0.06 12.04 14.31
CA ALA A 438 0.99 12.97 13.91
C ALA A 438 0.97 14.20 14.83
N ALA A 439 1.99 15.06 14.79
CA ALA A 439 2.01 16.29 15.59
C ALA A 439 1.25 17.45 14.92
N THR A 440 1.37 17.60 13.61
CA THR A 440 0.64 18.62 12.82
C THR A 440 0.22 18.06 11.47
N VAL A 441 -1.01 18.35 11.03
CA VAL A 441 -1.53 18.13 9.67
C VAL A 441 -2.40 19.33 9.28
N PRO A 442 -2.16 20.05 8.17
CA PRO A 442 -2.93 21.27 7.88
C PRO A 442 -4.42 20.97 7.67
N GLN A 443 -4.76 20.05 6.77
CA GLN A 443 -6.14 19.56 6.57
C GLN A 443 -6.24 18.02 6.58
N ILE A 444 -7.35 17.52 7.12
CA ILE A 444 -7.76 16.10 7.05
C ILE A 444 -9.16 16.01 6.42
N SER A 445 -9.27 15.39 5.24
CA SER A 445 -10.55 15.16 4.54
C SER A 445 -10.90 13.67 4.51
N GLY A 446 -12.10 13.32 4.99
CA GLY A 446 -12.66 11.97 4.79
C GLY A 446 -13.17 11.70 3.36
N GLY A 447 -13.09 12.70 2.48
CA GLY A 447 -13.32 12.60 1.03
C GLY A 447 -12.13 13.14 0.25
N ALA A 448 -12.39 13.96 -0.78
CA ALA A 448 -11.37 14.76 -1.45
C ALA A 448 -11.22 16.19 -0.88
N ASP A 449 -10.18 16.88 -1.33
CA ASP A 449 -9.87 18.27 -1.00
C ASP A 449 -10.76 19.26 -1.76
N GLY A 450 -11.23 20.31 -1.06
CA GLY A 450 -11.82 21.56 -1.59
C GLY A 450 -13.16 21.47 -2.34
N ASN A 451 -13.36 20.44 -3.14
CA ASN A 451 -14.45 20.27 -4.10
C ASN A 451 -15.47 19.20 -3.68
N ASP A 452 -15.12 18.34 -2.73
CA ASP A 452 -16.02 17.32 -2.19
C ASP A 452 -16.91 17.93 -1.12
N ASN A 453 -18.21 17.62 -1.16
CA ASN A 453 -19.20 18.25 -0.28
C ASN A 453 -20.22 17.21 0.18
N PHE A 454 -20.05 16.74 1.41
CA PHE A 454 -20.97 15.79 2.00
C PHE A 454 -22.25 16.52 2.43
N THR A 455 -23.41 15.93 2.15
CA THR A 455 -24.74 16.50 2.41
C THR A 455 -25.67 15.43 2.97
N ASN A 456 -26.78 15.83 3.60
CA ASN A 456 -27.84 14.93 4.06
C ASN A 456 -28.29 13.95 2.96
N SER A 457 -28.33 14.40 1.71
CA SER A 457 -28.68 13.56 0.55
C SER A 457 -27.55 12.59 0.15
N SER A 458 -26.29 13.05 0.15
CA SER A 458 -25.13 12.22 -0.23
C SER A 458 -24.63 11.30 0.90
N THR A 459 -25.21 11.36 2.09
CA THR A 459 -24.95 10.42 3.19
C THR A 459 -26.14 9.51 3.51
N ALA A 460 -27.39 9.96 3.30
CA ALA A 460 -28.56 9.08 3.39
C ALA A 460 -28.71 8.12 2.17
N GLY A 461 -28.03 8.40 1.06
CA GLY A 461 -28.21 7.66 -0.20
C GLY A 461 -27.72 6.20 -0.20
N ASN A 462 -26.76 5.83 0.65
CA ASN A 462 -26.27 4.45 0.77
C ASN A 462 -25.59 4.17 2.13
N THR A 463 -25.02 2.98 2.32
CA THR A 463 -24.41 2.55 3.59
C THR A 463 -22.90 2.79 3.70
N ASN A 464 -22.30 3.59 2.80
CA ASN A 464 -20.87 3.89 2.86
C ASN A 464 -20.61 5.03 3.84
N THR A 465 -19.45 5.01 4.50
CA THR A 465 -19.11 5.90 5.62
C THR A 465 -17.72 6.49 5.46
N ALA A 466 -17.51 7.71 5.94
CA ALA A 466 -16.19 8.29 6.10
C ALA A 466 -15.89 8.45 7.60
N THR A 467 -15.01 7.59 8.11
CA THR A 467 -14.72 7.51 9.54
C THR A 467 -13.29 7.96 9.81
N LEU A 468 -13.15 9.05 10.55
CA LEU A 468 -11.88 9.59 11.01
C LEU A 468 -11.63 9.17 12.46
N TYR A 469 -10.42 8.72 12.77
CA TYR A 469 -9.89 8.51 14.11
C TYR A 469 -8.61 9.31 14.28
N LEU A 470 -8.56 10.19 15.30
CA LEU A 470 -7.45 11.11 15.52
C LEU A 470 -6.76 10.85 16.88
N GLY A 471 -5.43 10.92 16.88
CA GLY A 471 -4.58 10.82 18.07
C GLY A 471 -3.81 9.50 18.20
N SER A 472 -2.99 9.41 19.25
CA SER A 472 -2.22 8.21 19.58
C SER A 472 -2.98 7.24 20.47
N ARG A 473 -2.88 5.94 20.16
CA ARG A 473 -3.32 4.83 21.02
C ARG A 473 -2.48 4.65 22.29
N THR A 474 -1.31 5.29 22.38
CA THR A 474 -0.41 5.22 23.55
C THR A 474 -0.49 6.47 24.44
N ALA A 475 -1.46 7.36 24.20
CA ALA A 475 -1.67 8.55 25.00
C ALA A 475 -2.23 8.22 26.40
N SER A 476 -1.88 9.02 27.40
CA SER A 476 -2.30 8.83 28.79
C SER A 476 -2.58 10.19 29.47
N PRO A 477 -3.29 10.25 30.61
CA PRO A 477 -3.54 11.52 31.30
C PRO A 477 -2.28 12.29 31.72
N ALA A 478 -1.18 11.57 31.97
CA ALA A 478 0.13 12.15 32.30
C ALA A 478 1.00 12.51 31.07
N GLY A 479 0.54 12.16 29.88
CA GLY A 479 1.23 12.38 28.60
C GLY A 479 0.21 12.31 27.46
N PRO A 480 -0.64 13.35 27.30
CA PRO A 480 -1.68 13.35 26.28
C PRO A 480 -1.05 13.43 24.89
N GLY A 481 -1.60 12.68 23.94
CA GLY A 481 -1.23 12.83 22.54
C GLY A 481 -1.81 14.13 21.99
N LYS A 482 -1.05 14.87 21.21
CA LYS A 482 -1.46 16.17 20.66
C LYS A 482 -1.35 16.15 19.14
N LEU A 483 -2.47 16.39 18.45
CA LEU A 483 -2.51 16.60 17.01
C LEU A 483 -2.98 18.04 16.75
N THR A 484 -2.22 18.78 15.96
CA THR A 484 -2.57 20.13 15.51
C THR A 484 -3.15 20.07 14.09
N ALA A 485 -4.30 20.71 13.86
CA ALA A 485 -4.90 20.80 12.53
C ALA A 485 -5.66 22.12 12.30
N ASN A 486 -5.73 22.55 11.05
CA ASN A 486 -6.45 23.76 10.65
C ASN A 486 -7.86 23.44 10.13
N LEU A 487 -8.05 22.29 9.47
CA LEU A 487 -9.35 21.91 8.93
C LEU A 487 -9.57 20.40 8.96
N ILE A 488 -10.71 19.95 9.49
CA ILE A 488 -11.16 18.56 9.44
C ILE A 488 -12.57 18.54 8.83
N HIS A 489 -12.74 17.84 7.71
CA HIS A 489 -14.01 17.87 6.96
C HIS A 489 -14.37 16.56 6.23
N ASN A 490 -15.58 16.53 5.65
CA ASN A 490 -16.15 15.44 4.86
C ASN A 490 -16.10 14.08 5.59
N PHE A 491 -16.73 14.02 6.77
CA PHE A 491 -16.81 12.81 7.59
C PHE A 491 -18.24 12.46 7.98
N THR A 492 -18.58 11.17 8.04
CA THR A 492 -19.81 10.68 8.68
C THR A 492 -19.62 10.47 10.19
N SER A 493 -18.38 10.20 10.63
CA SER A 493 -17.99 10.13 12.03
C SER A 493 -16.54 10.56 12.23
N LEU A 494 -16.30 11.44 13.21
CA LEU A 494 -14.99 11.89 13.67
C LEU A 494 -14.81 11.45 15.13
N ASN A 495 -13.72 10.73 15.41
CA ASN A 495 -13.48 10.07 16.68
C ASN A 495 -12.14 10.53 17.25
N LEU A 496 -12.17 11.35 18.30
CA LEU A 496 -10.95 11.73 19.03
C LEU A 496 -10.65 10.66 20.08
N LEU A 497 -9.47 10.03 20.00
CA LEU A 497 -9.10 8.94 20.91
C LEU A 497 -8.93 9.42 22.36
N ALA A 498 -9.16 8.52 23.31
CA ALA A 498 -8.99 8.81 24.74
C ALA A 498 -7.60 9.37 25.06
N ASN A 499 -7.52 10.29 26.01
CA ASN A 499 -6.32 11.03 26.41
C ASN A 499 -5.62 11.83 25.27
N ASN A 500 -6.33 12.20 24.20
CA ASN A 500 -5.76 13.02 23.11
C ASN A 500 -6.39 14.42 23.03
N GLU A 501 -5.55 15.40 22.70
CA GLU A 501 -5.95 16.76 22.38
C GLU A 501 -5.89 17.00 20.86
N LEU A 502 -6.97 17.52 20.30
CA LEU A 502 -7.02 18.11 18.98
C LEU A 502 -6.87 19.63 19.11
N ASN A 503 -5.77 20.17 18.61
CA ASN A 503 -5.43 21.58 18.69
C ASN A 503 -5.78 22.30 17.37
N LEU A 504 -6.74 23.21 17.43
CA LEU A 504 -7.14 24.08 16.32
C LEU A 504 -6.36 25.41 16.46
N SER A 505 -5.12 25.43 15.94
CA SER A 505 -4.14 26.50 16.29
C SER A 505 -3.96 27.61 15.26
N ALA A 506 -4.54 27.50 14.07
CA ALA A 506 -4.54 28.58 13.09
C ALA A 506 -5.68 29.58 13.38
N SER A 507 -5.57 30.80 12.85
CA SER A 507 -6.61 31.84 12.88
C SER A 507 -7.87 31.52 12.05
N SER A 508 -8.07 30.23 11.73
CA SER A 508 -9.10 29.68 10.85
C SER A 508 -9.23 28.17 11.08
N GLY A 509 -9.21 27.74 12.35
CA GLY A 509 -9.30 26.33 12.74
C GLY A 509 -10.74 25.82 12.73
N TYR A 510 -11.09 24.81 11.92
CA TYR A 510 -12.47 24.34 11.80
C TYR A 510 -12.62 22.82 11.77
N ILE A 511 -13.71 22.34 12.40
CA ILE A 511 -14.29 21.02 12.18
C ILE A 511 -15.62 21.24 11.46
N TYR A 512 -15.73 20.81 10.20
CA TYR A 512 -16.79 21.28 9.31
C TYR A 512 -17.29 20.21 8.34
N ASN A 513 -18.60 20.04 8.23
CA ASN A 513 -19.21 19.29 7.12
C ASN A 513 -20.07 20.22 6.26
N GLY A 514 -19.57 20.58 5.08
CA GLY A 514 -20.36 21.25 4.06
C GLY A 514 -19.55 21.93 2.95
N GLY A 515 -20.24 22.71 2.12
CA GLY A 515 -19.65 23.46 1.00
C GLY A 515 -19.50 24.95 1.29
N THR A 516 -18.56 25.60 0.60
CA THR A 516 -18.11 27.00 0.78
C THR A 516 -19.16 28.12 0.56
N GLY A 517 -20.45 27.78 0.43
CA GLY A 517 -21.57 28.72 0.24
C GLY A 517 -22.61 28.78 1.37
N VAL A 518 -22.42 28.05 2.49
CA VAL A 518 -23.42 27.97 3.57
C VAL A 518 -23.30 29.16 4.53
N THR A 519 -23.92 30.28 4.19
CA THR A 519 -23.85 31.54 4.96
C THR A 519 -24.94 31.70 6.04
N SER A 520 -25.83 30.72 6.24
CA SER A 520 -26.86 30.76 7.28
C SER A 520 -27.04 29.43 8.00
N THR A 521 -27.38 29.50 9.29
CA THR A 521 -27.68 28.33 10.13
C THR A 521 -28.91 27.55 9.65
N ALA A 522 -29.89 28.22 9.06
CA ALA A 522 -31.06 27.55 8.46
C ALA A 522 -30.67 26.72 7.22
N SER A 523 -29.83 27.28 6.34
CA SER A 523 -29.26 26.57 5.18
C SER A 523 -28.32 25.44 5.60
N TYR A 524 -27.63 25.59 6.74
CA TYR A 524 -26.86 24.50 7.32
C TYR A 524 -27.79 23.37 7.79
N GLN A 525 -28.81 23.69 8.59
CA GLN A 525 -29.73 22.72 9.15
C GLN A 525 -30.55 21.96 8.10
N SER A 526 -30.92 22.56 6.96
CA SER A 526 -31.62 21.84 5.89
C SER A 526 -30.77 20.77 5.20
N SER A 527 -29.45 20.96 5.16
CA SER A 527 -28.59 20.27 4.19
C SER A 527 -27.43 19.48 4.80
N TYR A 528 -27.07 19.72 6.06
CA TYR A 528 -25.87 19.15 6.72
C TYR A 528 -26.11 18.61 8.14
N SER A 529 -27.30 18.80 8.72
CA SER A 529 -27.64 18.39 10.09
C SER A 529 -27.74 16.89 10.36
N GLY A 530 -27.84 16.05 9.33
CA GLY A 530 -28.22 14.64 9.43
C GLY A 530 -27.07 13.64 9.49
N PHE A 531 -25.81 14.09 9.52
CA PHE A 531 -24.62 13.23 9.55
C PHE A 531 -23.40 13.96 10.13
N GLY A 532 -22.33 13.22 10.41
CA GLY A 532 -21.06 13.80 10.87
C GLY A 532 -20.92 13.83 12.37
N GLN A 533 -21.12 12.69 13.03
CA GLN A 533 -21.04 12.56 14.48
C GLN A 533 -19.63 12.88 15.00
N LEU A 534 -19.53 13.69 16.06
CA LEU A 534 -18.29 13.94 16.79
C LEU A 534 -18.27 13.12 18.09
N ASN A 535 -17.40 12.11 18.14
CA ASN A 535 -17.21 11.23 19.27
C ASN A 535 -15.90 11.60 20.00
N MET A 536 -15.98 11.81 21.31
CA MET A 536 -14.82 12.13 22.16
C MET A 536 -14.56 11.00 23.16
N GLY A 537 -13.32 10.50 23.18
CA GLY A 537 -12.85 9.53 24.17
C GLY A 537 -12.66 10.14 25.57
N GLU A 538 -12.52 9.28 26.58
CA GLU A 538 -12.24 9.70 27.96
C GLU A 538 -10.98 10.58 28.03
N ASN A 539 -11.03 11.68 28.79
CA ASN A 539 -9.93 12.66 28.92
C ASN A 539 -9.40 13.23 27.59
N SER A 540 -10.19 13.18 26.51
CA SER A 540 -9.88 13.86 25.25
C SER A 540 -10.43 15.27 25.23
N GLY A 541 -9.84 16.15 24.41
CA GLY A 541 -10.21 17.57 24.35
C GLY A 541 -10.00 18.20 22.98
N ILE A 542 -10.84 19.16 22.62
CA ILE A 542 -10.58 20.07 21.50
C ILE A 542 -10.11 21.38 22.12
N VAL A 543 -8.94 21.83 21.70
CA VAL A 543 -8.29 23.05 22.20
C VAL A 543 -8.29 24.09 21.08
N ASP A 544 -9.01 25.19 21.29
CA ASP A 544 -8.90 26.38 20.46
C ASP A 544 -7.73 27.24 20.97
N ASN A 545 -6.73 27.46 20.12
CA ASN A 545 -5.62 28.39 20.39
C ASN A 545 -5.65 29.60 19.43
N SER A 546 -6.74 29.78 18.68
CA SER A 546 -6.90 30.96 17.84
C SER A 546 -7.08 32.20 18.73
N LEU A 547 -6.28 33.25 18.49
CA LEU A 547 -6.40 34.53 19.19
C LEU A 547 -7.59 35.38 18.64
N GLY A 548 -8.64 34.71 18.16
CA GLY A 548 -9.85 35.28 17.61
C GLY A 548 -10.82 35.70 18.71
N GLY A 549 -10.49 36.77 19.43
CA GLY A 549 -11.30 37.27 20.55
C GLY A 549 -12.77 37.39 20.18
N GLY A 550 -13.64 36.69 20.92
CA GLY A 550 -15.09 36.84 20.81
C GLY A 550 -15.49 38.23 21.28
N THR A 551 -16.26 38.95 20.47
CA THR A 551 -16.80 40.24 20.87
C THR A 551 -17.80 40.01 22.00
N LEU A 552 -17.64 40.70 23.13
CA LEU A 552 -18.73 40.81 24.09
C LEU A 552 -19.77 41.75 23.49
N ASN A 553 -21.02 41.30 23.39
CA ASN A 553 -22.12 42.18 23.03
C ASN A 553 -22.44 43.15 24.19
N SER A 554 -23.39 44.07 24.00
CA SER A 554 -23.83 45.04 25.02
C SER A 554 -24.37 44.42 26.31
N ASN A 555 -24.58 43.11 26.35
CA ASN A 555 -25.16 42.35 27.45
C ASN A 555 -24.12 41.46 28.16
N ASN A 556 -22.83 41.59 27.80
CA ASN A 556 -21.72 40.72 28.19
C ASN A 556 -21.86 39.24 27.74
N GLU A 557 -22.65 38.96 26.70
CA GLU A 557 -22.70 37.64 26.07
C GLU A 557 -21.54 37.52 25.06
N LEU A 558 -20.79 36.43 25.12
CA LEU A 558 -19.77 36.11 24.11
C LEU A 558 -20.46 35.72 22.80
N THR A 559 -20.35 36.55 21.76
CA THR A 559 -20.64 36.12 20.39
C THR A 559 -19.39 35.46 19.79
N PRO A 560 -19.41 34.16 19.43
CA PRO A 560 -18.31 33.53 18.73
C PRO A 560 -18.19 34.15 17.33
N ASN A 561 -17.10 34.88 17.07
CA ASN A 561 -16.90 35.53 15.78
C ASN A 561 -16.65 34.51 14.63
N ASN A 562 -16.28 33.28 14.97
CA ASN A 562 -16.26 32.12 14.08
C ASN A 562 -16.91 30.92 14.80
N VAL A 563 -17.68 30.10 14.07
CA VAL A 563 -18.22 28.83 14.59
C VAL A 563 -17.23 27.71 14.24
N MET A 564 -16.34 27.40 15.19
CA MET A 564 -15.21 26.47 15.03
C MET A 564 -15.62 25.02 14.76
N ILE A 565 -16.85 24.63 15.11
CA ILE A 565 -17.38 23.27 14.91
C ILE A 565 -18.80 23.36 14.33
N GLN A 566 -19.01 22.80 13.13
CA GLN A 566 -20.34 22.58 12.55
C GLN A 566 -20.45 21.11 12.11
N VAL A 567 -21.38 20.39 12.75
CA VAL A 567 -21.61 18.95 12.62
C VAL A 567 -23.10 18.64 12.68
N GLY A 568 -23.50 17.42 12.32
CA GLY A 568 -24.86 16.93 12.53
C GLY A 568 -25.17 16.63 14.01
N ALA A 569 -26.45 16.35 14.28
CA ALA A 569 -26.98 16.04 15.61
C ALA A 569 -26.90 14.54 15.97
#